data_AF-A0A7J5QP10-F1
#
_entry.id   AF-A0A7J5QP10-F1
#
_cell.length_a   1.000
_cell.length_b   1.000
_cell.length_c   1.000
_cell.angle_alpha   90.00
_cell.angle_beta   90.00
_cell.angle_gamma   90.00
#
_symmetry.space_group_name_H-M   'P 1'
#
loop_
_entity.id
_entity.type
_entity.pdbx_description
1 polymer ?
#
loop_
_entity_poly.entity_id
_entity_poly.type
_entity_poly.pdbx_seq_one_letter_code
_entity_poly.pdbx_strand_id
1 'polypeptide(L)'
;MYHQLKALALFTRGNDVRFVQAEEPALISIVEYLSENYKVEKEPAEGKYIIEYDRHITYLVEVHIYFEGQIHEVIRSISGYRKPSTVINWEECSDINTDVVQVINYPQFGAYYPSDKINYNDVFYTRLSENGYRFRYTCIPLISSWKQVETLLWQPMEYPLWSVVEYGGEFYTC
;
A
#
# COMPACT_ATOMS: atom_id res chain seq x y z
N MET A 1 24.47 -28.10 -37.17
CA MET A 1 24.17 -26.91 -38.01
C MET A 1 23.77 -27.26 -39.45
N TYR A 2 24.54 -28.05 -40.20
CA TYR A 2 24.25 -28.38 -41.62
C TYR A 2 22.95 -29.18 -41.86
N HIS A 3 22.56 -30.04 -40.91
CA HIS A 3 21.33 -30.83 -41.02
C HIS A 3 20.04 -29.99 -40.79
N GLN A 4 20.11 -28.94 -39.97
CA GLN A 4 18.94 -28.08 -39.71
C GLN A 4 18.62 -27.17 -40.91
N LEU A 5 19.64 -26.65 -41.59
CA LEU A 5 19.48 -25.85 -42.81
C LEU A 5 18.85 -26.65 -43.97
N LYS A 6 19.21 -27.92 -44.13
CA LYS A 6 18.59 -28.82 -45.13
C LYS A 6 17.11 -29.12 -44.82
N ALA A 7 16.78 -29.36 -43.56
CA ALA A 7 15.39 -29.59 -43.14
C ALA A 7 14.51 -28.35 -43.37
N LEU A 8 15.06 -27.15 -43.11
CA LEU A 8 14.38 -25.87 -43.30
C LEU A 8 14.07 -25.60 -44.78
N ALA A 9 15.05 -25.82 -45.67
CA ALA A 9 14.88 -25.66 -47.12
C ALA A 9 13.86 -26.65 -47.71
N LEU A 10 13.74 -27.84 -47.14
CA LEU A 10 12.71 -28.83 -47.51
C LEU A 10 11.31 -28.35 -47.12
N PHE A 11 11.16 -27.76 -45.93
CA PHE A 11 9.88 -27.26 -45.42
C PHE A 11 9.36 -26.07 -46.24
N THR A 12 10.25 -25.19 -46.68
CA THR A 12 9.92 -24.03 -47.53
C THR A 12 9.93 -24.33 -49.02
N ARG A 13 10.33 -25.55 -49.45
CA ARG A 13 10.69 -25.86 -50.84
C ARG A 13 11.70 -24.86 -51.43
N GLY A 14 12.59 -24.32 -50.60
CA GLY A 14 13.58 -23.31 -50.99
C GLY A 14 12.98 -21.93 -51.29
N ASN A 15 11.75 -21.64 -50.84
CA ASN A 15 11.12 -20.34 -51.01
C ASN A 15 10.91 -19.65 -49.67
N ASP A 16 11.84 -18.79 -49.33
CA ASP A 16 11.93 -18.07 -48.06
C ASP A 16 10.76 -17.10 -47.86
N VAL A 17 10.11 -16.66 -48.95
CA VAL A 17 8.89 -15.83 -48.93
C VAL A 17 7.74 -16.53 -48.20
N ARG A 18 7.74 -17.86 -48.15
CA ARG A 18 6.71 -18.64 -47.44
C ARG A 18 6.75 -18.44 -45.93
N PHE A 19 7.91 -18.08 -45.35
CA PHE A 19 7.97 -17.71 -43.94
C PHE A 19 7.24 -16.40 -43.70
N VAL A 20 7.56 -15.37 -44.50
CA VAL A 20 6.91 -14.06 -44.39
C VAL A 20 5.39 -14.17 -44.58
N GLN A 21 4.95 -14.97 -45.56
CA GLN A 21 3.52 -15.22 -45.81
C GLN A 21 2.80 -15.99 -44.70
N ALA A 22 3.52 -16.72 -43.85
CA ALA A 22 2.94 -17.43 -42.71
C ALA A 22 3.08 -16.64 -41.40
N GLU A 23 4.16 -15.88 -41.25
CA GLU A 23 4.52 -15.14 -40.05
C GLU A 23 3.71 -13.85 -39.93
N GLU A 24 3.56 -13.06 -41.00
CA GLU A 24 2.78 -11.82 -40.92
C GLU A 24 1.32 -12.05 -40.56
N PRO A 25 0.58 -13.02 -41.15
CA PRO A 25 -0.79 -13.29 -40.74
C PRO A 25 -0.88 -13.83 -39.31
N ALA A 26 0.09 -14.64 -38.87
CA ALA A 26 0.14 -15.14 -37.50
C ALA A 26 0.41 -14.02 -36.49
N LEU A 27 1.32 -13.10 -36.80
CA LEU A 27 1.61 -11.91 -36.00
C LEU A 27 0.40 -10.99 -35.93
N ILE A 28 -0.23 -10.68 -37.06
CA ILE A 28 -1.44 -9.86 -37.12
C ILE A 28 -2.55 -10.50 -36.29
N SER A 29 -2.77 -11.81 -36.43
CA SER A 29 -3.77 -12.54 -35.65
C SER A 29 -3.50 -12.49 -34.14
N ILE A 30 -2.25 -12.61 -33.71
CA ILE A 30 -1.88 -12.48 -32.28
C ILE A 30 -2.09 -11.04 -31.80
N VAL A 31 -1.69 -10.05 -32.59
CA VAL A 31 -1.83 -8.63 -32.24
C VAL A 31 -3.30 -8.23 -32.15
N GLU A 32 -4.13 -8.66 -33.10
CA GLU A 32 -5.58 -8.43 -33.09
C GLU A 32 -6.22 -9.10 -31.87
N TYR A 33 -5.91 -10.38 -31.62
CA TYR A 33 -6.40 -11.10 -30.45
C TYR A 33 -6.02 -10.40 -29.14
N LEU A 34 -4.77 -9.95 -29.00
CA LEU A 34 -4.35 -9.20 -27.83
C LEU A 34 -5.07 -7.84 -27.78
N SER A 35 -5.16 -7.09 -28.86
CA SER A 35 -5.85 -5.80 -28.86
C SER A 35 -7.32 -5.89 -28.45
N GLU A 36 -8.01 -6.98 -28.81
CA GLU A 36 -9.42 -7.19 -28.49
C GLU A 36 -9.63 -7.79 -27.07
N ASN A 37 -8.69 -8.60 -26.59
CA ASN A 37 -8.87 -9.39 -25.35
C ASN A 37 -8.02 -8.88 -24.18
N TYR A 38 -6.95 -8.12 -24.41
CA TYR A 38 -6.10 -7.55 -23.35
C TYR A 38 -6.78 -6.31 -22.77
N LYS A 39 -7.51 -6.52 -21.67
CA LYS A 39 -8.24 -5.48 -20.95
C LYS A 39 -7.45 -4.89 -19.77
N VAL A 40 -6.13 -4.95 -19.80
CA VAL A 40 -5.27 -4.43 -18.70
C VAL A 40 -5.55 -2.96 -18.41
N GLU A 41 -5.94 -2.17 -19.41
CA GLU A 41 -6.33 -0.76 -19.20
C GLU A 41 -7.70 -0.59 -18.53
N LYS A 42 -8.56 -1.62 -18.54
CA LYS A 42 -9.89 -1.63 -17.90
C LYS A 42 -9.85 -2.19 -16.48
N GLU A 43 -8.93 -3.09 -16.16
CA GLU A 43 -8.74 -3.63 -14.81
C GLU A 43 -8.57 -2.55 -13.72
N PRO A 44 -7.79 -1.45 -13.90
CA PRO A 44 -7.71 -0.41 -12.88
C PRO A 44 -9.02 0.35 -12.64
N ALA A 45 -9.98 0.28 -13.57
CA ALA A 45 -11.29 0.92 -13.43
C ALA A 45 -12.30 0.09 -12.63
N GLU A 46 -12.01 -1.20 -12.34
CA GLU A 46 -12.87 -2.08 -11.55
C GLU A 46 -12.61 -1.95 -10.03
N GLY A 47 -11.69 -1.06 -9.63
CA GLY A 47 -11.25 -0.83 -8.26
C GLY A 47 -10.15 -1.80 -7.83
N LYS A 48 -9.25 -1.34 -6.95
CA LYS A 48 -8.15 -2.18 -6.44
C LYS A 48 -8.54 -2.82 -5.12
N TYR A 49 -8.40 -4.13 -5.05
CA TYR A 49 -8.60 -4.92 -3.83
C TYR A 49 -7.70 -4.42 -2.70
N ILE A 50 -8.28 -4.22 -1.52
CA ILE A 50 -7.54 -3.80 -0.32
C ILE A 50 -7.14 -5.04 0.46
N ILE A 51 -5.84 -5.22 0.64
CA ILE A 51 -5.29 -6.37 1.36
C ILE A 51 -5.17 -6.09 2.87
N GLU A 52 -5.14 -7.17 3.65
CA GLU A 52 -4.77 -7.12 5.07
C GLU A 52 -3.33 -6.63 5.25
N TYR A 53 -3.11 -5.90 6.34
CA TYR A 53 -1.78 -5.41 6.71
C TYR A 53 -0.80 -6.57 6.95
N ASP A 54 0.39 -6.43 6.36
CA ASP A 54 1.53 -7.32 6.47
C ASP A 54 2.78 -6.50 6.81
N ARG A 55 3.47 -6.89 7.88
CA ARG A 55 4.72 -6.27 8.33
C ARG A 55 5.87 -6.36 7.32
N HIS A 56 5.79 -7.28 6.35
CA HIS A 56 6.81 -7.50 5.33
C HIS A 56 6.69 -6.55 4.13
N ILE A 57 5.59 -5.81 4.03
CA ILE A 57 5.31 -4.88 2.94
C ILE A 57 5.72 -3.47 3.34
N THR A 58 6.28 -2.70 2.40
CA THR A 58 6.46 -1.26 2.57
C THR A 58 5.28 -0.55 1.93
N TYR A 59 4.60 0.30 2.69
CA TYR A 59 3.42 1.00 2.22
C TYR A 59 3.77 2.41 1.76
N LEU A 60 3.30 2.75 0.55
CA LEU A 60 3.45 4.08 -0.03
C LEU A 60 2.29 4.98 0.38
N VAL A 61 2.43 6.28 0.13
CA VAL A 61 1.36 7.26 0.36
C VAL A 61 0.15 6.91 -0.51
N GLU A 62 -1.07 7.19 -0.02
CA GLU A 62 -2.37 6.92 -0.66
C GLU A 62 -2.75 5.43 -0.78
N VAL A 63 -1.95 4.52 -0.22
CA VAL A 63 -2.33 3.10 -0.15
C VAL A 63 -3.36 2.89 0.96
N HIS A 64 -4.42 2.16 0.64
CA HIS A 64 -5.40 1.67 1.60
C HIS A 64 -5.02 0.29 2.11
N ILE A 65 -5.19 0.06 3.41
CA ILE A 65 -4.89 -1.21 4.07
C ILE A 65 -5.99 -1.58 5.05
N TYR A 66 -6.28 -2.87 5.14
CA TYR A 66 -7.18 -3.42 6.14
C TYR A 66 -6.41 -3.84 7.38
N PHE A 67 -6.80 -3.34 8.55
CA PHE A 67 -6.19 -3.69 9.83
C PHE A 67 -7.23 -3.68 10.95
N GLU A 68 -7.37 -4.81 11.66
CA GLU A 68 -8.26 -4.97 12.82
C GLU A 68 -9.71 -4.48 12.59
N GLY A 69 -10.28 -4.80 11.42
CA GLY A 69 -11.67 -4.42 11.09
C GLY A 69 -11.84 -2.99 10.58
N GLN A 70 -10.75 -2.26 10.35
CA GLN A 70 -10.79 -0.87 9.90
C GLN A 70 -9.88 -0.66 8.68
N ILE A 71 -10.34 0.19 7.76
CA ILE A 71 -9.53 0.63 6.63
C ILE A 71 -8.76 1.88 7.00
N HIS A 72 -7.47 1.87 6.69
CA HIS A 72 -6.58 3.00 6.90
C HIS A 72 -5.94 3.42 5.57
N GLU A 73 -5.91 4.72 5.32
CA GLU A 73 -5.12 5.34 4.25
C GLU A 73 -3.75 5.73 4.81
N VAL A 74 -2.70 5.38 4.07
CA VAL A 74 -1.32 5.73 4.39
C VAL A 74 -1.04 7.16 3.95
N ILE A 75 -0.85 8.08 4.90
CA ILE A 75 -0.57 9.50 4.61
C ILE A 75 0.93 9.81 4.50
N ARG A 76 1.79 8.87 4.90
CA ARG A 76 3.26 8.96 4.79
C ARG A 76 3.84 7.59 4.50
N SER A 77 4.79 7.47 3.58
CA SER A 77 5.47 6.21 3.30
C SER A 77 6.14 5.62 4.55
N ILE A 78 6.01 4.31 4.72
CA ILE A 78 6.37 3.63 5.94
C ILE A 78 6.69 2.16 5.69
N SER A 79 7.61 1.63 6.48
CA SER A 79 7.83 0.19 6.52
C SER A 79 6.66 -0.51 7.20
N GLY A 80 6.37 -1.74 6.78
CA GLY A 80 5.39 -2.59 7.43
C GLY A 80 5.67 -2.84 8.91
N TYR A 81 6.88 -2.62 9.44
CA TYR A 81 7.11 -2.69 10.89
C TYR A 81 6.30 -1.68 11.72
N ARG A 82 5.80 -0.61 11.09
CA ARG A 82 4.86 0.31 11.72
C ARG A 82 3.44 -0.22 11.48
N LYS A 83 2.67 -0.39 12.54
CA LYS A 83 1.27 -0.82 12.47
C LYS A 83 0.31 0.36 12.37
N PRO A 84 -0.81 0.23 11.64
CA PRO A 84 -1.92 1.17 11.74
C PRO A 84 -2.42 1.23 13.18
N SER A 85 -2.84 2.42 13.60
CA SER A 85 -3.42 2.60 14.92
C SER A 85 -4.31 3.83 14.89
N THR A 86 -5.53 3.66 15.40
CA THR A 86 -6.48 4.74 15.68
C THR A 86 -6.31 5.32 17.08
N VAL A 87 -5.48 4.68 17.93
CA VAL A 87 -5.23 5.14 19.29
C VAL A 87 -4.34 6.37 19.23
N ILE A 88 -4.84 7.49 19.74
CA ILE A 88 -3.99 8.66 20.02
C ILE A 88 -3.00 8.22 21.10
N ASN A 89 -1.73 8.29 20.76
CA ASN A 89 -0.67 7.67 21.55
C ASN A 89 0.06 8.68 22.46
N TRP A 90 -0.11 9.97 22.18
CA TRP A 90 0.45 11.09 22.91
C TRP A 90 -0.63 12.15 23.08
N GLU A 91 -0.83 12.61 24.30
CA GLU A 91 -1.73 13.70 24.64
C GLU A 91 -0.93 14.89 25.14
N GLU A 92 -1.29 16.11 24.73
CA GLU A 92 -0.65 17.32 25.24
C GLU A 92 -0.94 17.46 26.74
N CYS A 93 0.12 17.65 27.53
CA CYS A 93 0.01 17.78 28.97
C CYS A 93 -0.36 19.23 29.33
N SER A 94 -1.52 19.40 29.96
CA SER A 94 -2.01 20.70 30.45
C SER A 94 -1.54 21.05 31.86
N ASP A 95 -0.71 20.21 32.49
CA ASP A 95 -0.29 20.38 33.88
C ASP A 95 0.71 21.52 34.06
N ILE A 96 0.25 22.61 34.68
CA ILE A 96 1.01 23.83 34.99
C ILE A 96 2.17 23.58 35.99
N ASN A 97 2.11 22.47 36.76
CA ASN A 97 3.12 22.09 37.77
C ASN A 97 4.17 21.08 37.26
N THR A 98 4.27 20.86 35.95
CA THR A 98 5.29 19.95 35.39
C THR A 98 6.67 20.59 35.53
N ASP A 99 7.48 20.07 36.45
CA ASP A 99 8.82 20.57 36.73
C ASP A 99 9.73 20.31 35.51
N VAL A 100 10.01 21.38 34.74
CA VAL A 100 10.70 21.34 33.43
C VAL A 100 12.07 20.64 33.52
N VAL A 101 12.68 20.63 34.71
CA VAL A 101 13.99 20.04 34.98
C VAL A 101 13.96 18.50 34.95
N GLN A 102 12.81 17.86 35.17
CA GLN A 102 12.69 16.40 35.23
C GLN A 102 12.19 15.76 33.94
N VAL A 103 11.65 16.55 33.00
CA VAL A 103 11.10 16.03 31.75
C VAL A 103 12.20 15.90 30.71
N ILE A 104 12.42 14.66 30.25
CA ILE A 104 13.39 14.40 29.20
C ILE A 104 12.88 14.87 27.83
N ASN A 105 13.76 15.43 27.02
CA ASN A 105 13.51 15.67 25.59
C ASN A 105 13.33 14.32 24.89
N TYR A 106 12.36 14.20 23.99
CA TYR A 106 11.99 12.95 23.31
C TYR A 106 13.19 12.19 22.70
N PRO A 107 13.61 11.05 23.26
CA PRO A 107 14.51 10.13 22.56
C PRO A 107 13.75 9.25 21.56
N GLN A 108 14.13 9.28 20.27
CA GLN A 108 13.49 8.45 19.24
C GLN A 108 13.55 6.93 19.52
N PHE A 109 14.60 6.46 20.19
CA PHE A 109 14.79 5.06 20.56
C PHE A 109 14.38 4.72 22.02
N GLY A 110 13.68 5.64 22.70
CA GLY A 110 13.18 5.42 24.05
C GLY A 110 12.14 4.28 24.11
N ALA A 111 12.00 3.68 25.28
CA ALA A 111 10.86 2.84 25.64
C ALA A 111 10.03 3.60 26.67
N TYR A 112 8.74 3.78 26.37
CA TYR A 112 7.81 4.57 27.17
C TYR A 112 6.65 3.72 27.63
N TYR A 113 6.20 4.00 28.83
CA TYR A 113 5.04 3.41 29.48
C TYR A 113 3.91 4.46 29.56
N PRO A 114 2.66 4.04 29.77
CA PRO A 114 1.57 4.96 30.04
C PRO A 114 1.93 5.93 31.19
N SER A 115 1.50 7.18 31.05
CA SER A 115 1.79 8.30 31.96
C SER A 115 3.21 8.89 31.93
N ASP A 116 4.14 8.31 31.16
CA ASP A 116 5.44 8.95 30.93
C ASP A 116 5.26 10.32 30.28
N LYS A 117 6.05 11.31 30.73
CA LYS A 117 6.06 12.67 30.19
C LYS A 117 7.33 12.94 29.43
N ILE A 118 7.22 13.54 28.25
CA ILE A 118 8.34 13.96 27.41
C ILE A 118 8.15 15.38 26.90
N ASN A 119 9.26 16.07 26.64
CA ASN A 119 9.28 17.33 25.90
C ASN A 119 9.55 17.04 24.43
N TYR A 120 8.69 17.54 23.54
CA TYR A 120 8.90 17.52 22.09
C TYR A 120 8.51 18.87 21.50
N ASN A 121 9.47 19.57 20.88
CA ASN A 121 9.29 20.93 20.34
C ASN A 121 8.69 21.92 21.36
N ASP A 122 9.20 21.91 22.59
CA ASP A 122 8.79 22.78 23.70
C ASP A 122 7.35 22.56 24.21
N VAL A 123 6.71 21.47 23.77
CA VAL A 123 5.41 21.03 24.26
C VAL A 123 5.57 19.73 25.05
N PHE A 124 4.94 19.65 26.21
CA PHE A 124 4.93 18.45 27.02
C PHE A 124 3.84 17.49 26.56
N TYR A 125 4.19 16.22 26.41
CA TYR A 125 3.24 15.18 26.07
C TYR A 125 3.23 14.09 27.13
N THR A 126 2.03 13.63 27.48
CA THR A 126 1.79 12.45 28.30
C THR A 126 1.54 11.25 27.41
N ARG A 127 2.16 10.12 27.73
CA ARG A 127 1.98 8.87 27.00
C ARG A 127 0.69 8.16 27.42
N LEU A 128 -0.06 7.64 26.45
CA LEU A 128 -1.32 6.91 26.70
C LEU A 128 -1.20 5.38 26.65
N SER A 129 -0.16 4.86 25.98
CA SER A 129 0.06 3.43 25.76
C SER A 129 1.54 3.07 25.78
N GLU A 130 1.91 1.79 25.85
CA GLU A 130 3.32 1.40 25.71
C GLU A 130 3.90 1.78 24.32
N ASN A 131 5.16 2.21 24.26
CA ASN A 131 5.79 2.72 23.04
C ASN A 131 7.29 2.49 23.01
N GLY A 132 7.84 2.37 21.80
CA GLY A 132 9.26 2.31 21.55
C GLY A 132 9.73 0.98 21.01
N TYR A 133 11.03 0.90 20.79
CA TYR A 133 11.70 -0.26 20.18
C TYR A 133 11.36 -1.59 20.89
N ARG A 134 11.28 -1.57 22.23
CA ARG A 134 10.95 -2.77 23.04
C ARG A 134 9.56 -3.33 22.74
N PHE A 135 8.62 -2.48 22.36
CA PHE A 135 7.23 -2.85 22.08
C PHE A 135 6.97 -3.03 20.58
N ARG A 136 8.01 -2.94 19.74
CA ARG A 136 7.92 -3.01 18.26
C ARG A 136 6.89 -2.04 17.67
N TYR A 137 6.64 -0.94 18.38
CA TYR A 137 5.65 0.06 18.02
C TYR A 137 6.22 1.42 18.40
N THR A 138 6.56 2.25 17.43
CA THR A 138 7.16 3.56 17.68
C THR A 138 6.29 4.65 17.09
N CYS A 139 5.74 5.50 17.96
CA CYS A 139 5.04 6.72 17.60
C CYS A 139 5.77 7.94 18.12
N ILE A 140 5.99 8.89 17.22
CA ILE A 140 6.49 10.23 17.53
C ILE A 140 5.26 11.11 17.83
N PRO A 141 5.31 12.00 18.84
CA PRO A 141 4.25 12.96 19.08
C PRO A 141 3.88 13.73 17.81
N LEU A 142 2.59 14.02 17.62
CA LEU A 142 2.03 14.74 16.46
C LEU A 142 2.18 14.07 15.09
N ILE A 143 2.87 12.93 14.97
CA ILE A 143 3.09 12.26 13.70
C ILE A 143 2.22 11.01 13.60
N SER A 144 1.12 11.14 12.87
CA SER A 144 0.43 9.99 12.30
C SER A 144 0.99 9.64 10.93
N SER A 145 1.03 8.34 10.62
CA SER A 145 1.34 7.83 9.29
C SER A 145 0.11 7.29 8.56
N TRP A 146 -1.04 7.33 9.25
CA TRP A 146 -2.29 6.75 8.78
C TRP A 146 -3.46 7.65 9.12
N LYS A 147 -4.52 7.51 8.35
CA LYS A 147 -5.83 8.07 8.65
C LYS A 147 -6.87 6.99 8.45
N GLN A 148 -7.78 6.81 9.41
CA GLN A 148 -8.91 5.91 9.21
C GLN A 148 -9.82 6.47 8.10
N VAL A 149 -10.27 5.59 7.20
CA VAL A 149 -11.16 5.92 6.10
C VAL A 149 -12.52 5.29 6.34
N GLU A 150 -13.57 6.04 6.04
CA GLU A 150 -14.94 5.54 6.06
C GLU A 150 -15.18 4.63 4.85
N THR A 151 -15.88 3.52 5.09
CA THR A 151 -16.21 2.54 4.06
C THR A 151 -17.70 2.62 3.73
N LEU A 152 -18.02 2.59 2.44
CA LEU A 152 -19.40 2.60 1.95
C LEU A 152 -19.77 1.24 1.38
N LEU A 153 -21.03 0.82 1.49
CA LEU A 153 -21.49 -0.34 0.74
C LEU A 153 -21.52 0.00 -0.75
N TRP A 154 -20.99 -0.89 -1.59
CA TRP A 154 -20.96 -0.68 -3.03
C TRP A 154 -22.37 -0.58 -3.63
N GLN A 155 -22.53 0.38 -4.53
CA GLN A 155 -23.73 0.66 -5.30
C GLN A 155 -23.33 0.94 -6.76
N PRO A 156 -24.21 0.71 -7.74
CA PRO A 156 -23.93 0.95 -9.15
C PRO A 156 -23.99 2.46 -9.47
N MET A 157 -23.01 3.22 -8.99
CA MET A 157 -22.84 4.66 -9.22
C MET A 157 -21.36 5.02 -9.40
N GLU A 158 -21.08 6.25 -9.83
CA GLU A 158 -19.71 6.76 -9.89
C GLU A 158 -19.22 7.15 -8.50
N TYR A 159 -18.00 6.73 -8.19
CA TYR A 159 -17.31 7.07 -6.95
C TYR A 159 -16.16 8.05 -7.22
N PRO A 160 -15.89 8.99 -6.30
CA PRO A 160 -14.64 9.74 -6.31
C PRO A 160 -13.43 8.80 -6.30
N LEU A 161 -12.35 9.21 -6.98
CA LEU A 161 -11.07 8.52 -6.93
C LEU A 161 -10.66 8.29 -5.47
N TRP A 162 -10.21 7.07 -5.17
CA TRP A 162 -9.78 6.58 -3.87
C TRP A 162 -10.89 6.32 -2.83
N SER A 163 -12.16 6.41 -3.23
CA SER A 163 -13.25 6.00 -2.34
C SER A 163 -13.13 4.52 -1.97
N VAL A 164 -13.41 4.18 -0.72
CA VAL A 164 -13.37 2.78 -0.26
C VAL A 164 -14.79 2.23 -0.18
N VAL A 165 -15.00 1.11 -0.87
CA VAL A 165 -16.29 0.44 -0.96
C VAL A 165 -16.20 -1.02 -0.51
N GLU A 166 -17.25 -1.50 0.13
CA GLU A 166 -17.43 -2.90 0.50
C GLU A 166 -18.34 -3.60 -0.52
N TYR A 167 -17.87 -4.71 -1.08
CA TYR A 167 -18.64 -5.54 -2.00
C TYR A 167 -18.38 -7.02 -1.71
N GLY A 168 -19.45 -7.76 -1.38
CA GLY A 168 -19.33 -9.20 -1.11
C GLY A 168 -18.52 -9.57 0.13
N GLY A 169 -18.42 -8.66 1.12
CA GLY A 169 -17.62 -8.85 2.34
C GLY A 169 -16.14 -8.46 2.21
N GLU A 170 -15.74 -7.97 1.04
CA GLU A 170 -14.38 -7.53 0.73
C GLU A 170 -14.34 -6.03 0.44
N PHE A 171 -13.16 -5.40 0.59
CA PHE A 171 -12.99 -3.97 0.41
C PHE A 171 -12.17 -3.63 -0.85
N TYR A 172 -12.58 -2.57 -1.54
CA TYR A 172 -11.96 -2.11 -2.78
C TYR A 172 -11.79 -0.59 -2.73
N THR A 173 -10.74 -0.06 -3.36
CA THR A 173 -10.56 1.38 -3.58
C THR A 173 -10.86 1.71 -5.05
N CYS A 174 -11.70 2.72 -5.28
CA CYS A 174 -12.15 3.13 -6.61
C CYS A 174 -11.14 4.02 -7.34
#